data_AF-R7ALL2-F1
#
_entry.id   AF-R7ALL2-F1
#
_cell.length_a   1.000
_cell.length_b   1.000
_cell.length_c   1.000
_cell.angle_alpha   90.00
_cell.angle_beta   90.00
_cell.angle_gamma   90.00
#
_symmetry.space_group_name_H-M   'P 1'
#
loop_
_entity.id
_entity.type
_entity.pdbx_description
1 polymer ?
#
loop_
_entity_poly.entity_id
_entity_poly.type
_entity_poly.pdbx_seq_one_letter_code
_entity_poly.pdbx_strand_id
1 'polypeptide(L)'
;MKKASPLVLIASLFLSVFFVGIMLFVLLEVLKVGDYHAFPQIITFAGINLAIFALVIGGGKFLANAMGTAPYASVCAVTVIYTLIQFTHLGFCFKTDATAGYTLFHLLLLFVYCAIVIPIGVMGINNKKD
;
A
#
# COMPACT_ATOMS: atom_id res chain seq x y z
N MET A 1 12.81 20.04 -19.15
CA MET A 1 12.18 19.22 -18.11
C MET A 1 13.26 18.64 -17.18
N LYS A 2 13.33 19.02 -15.90
CA LYS A 2 14.35 18.49 -14.96
C LYS A 2 14.04 17.02 -14.63
N LYS A 3 14.99 16.11 -14.87
CA LYS A 3 14.94 14.74 -14.34
C LYS A 3 14.83 14.85 -12.81
N ALA A 4 13.93 14.11 -12.18
CA ALA A 4 13.96 13.97 -10.72
C ALA A 4 15.36 13.46 -10.37
N SER A 5 16.03 14.14 -9.44
CA SER A 5 17.39 13.78 -9.06
C SER A 5 17.39 12.32 -8.62
N PRO A 6 18.31 11.46 -9.10
CA PRO A 6 18.45 10.08 -8.64
C PRO A 6 18.47 9.96 -7.12
N LEU A 7 18.98 11.01 -6.46
CA LEU A 7 19.03 11.16 -5.01
C LEU A 7 17.65 11.18 -4.34
N VAL A 8 16.65 11.81 -4.95
CA VAL A 8 15.27 11.85 -4.43
C VAL A 8 14.61 10.48 -4.54
N LEU A 9 14.92 9.74 -5.60
CA LEU A 9 14.38 8.41 -5.85
C LEU A 9 14.97 7.40 -4.85
N ILE A 10 16.28 7.47 -4.61
CA ILE A 10 16.96 6.67 -3.59
C ILE A 10 16.43 7.03 -2.18
N ALA A 11 16.30 8.32 -1.86
CA ALA A 11 15.81 8.76 -0.56
C ALA A 11 14.36 8.30 -0.30
N SER A 12 13.48 8.38 -1.30
CA SER A 12 12.08 7.93 -1.17
C SER A 12 11.97 6.41 -1.04
N LEU A 13 12.78 5.65 -1.78
CA LEU A 13 12.84 4.19 -1.63
C LEU A 13 13.37 3.80 -0.25
N PHE A 14 14.44 4.45 0.21
CA PHE A 14 15.02 4.24 1.53
C PHE A 14 14.03 4.57 2.65
N LEU A 15 13.36 5.72 2.60
CA LEU A 15 12.32 6.07 3.58
C LEU A 15 11.19 5.03 3.59
N SER A 16 10.78 4.55 2.43
CA SER A 16 9.71 3.54 2.32
C SER A 16 10.13 2.23 2.96
N VAL A 17 11.34 1.73 2.65
CA VAL A 17 11.88 0.50 3.26
C VAL A 17 12.07 0.67 4.77
N PHE A 18 12.58 1.83 5.21
CA PHE A 18 12.79 2.12 6.62
C PHE A 18 11.47 2.16 7.40
N PHE A 19 10.44 2.82 6.86
CA PHE A 19 9.11 2.88 7.46
C PHE A 19 8.49 1.48 7.60
N VAL A 20 8.73 0.63 6.61
CA VAL A 20 8.27 -0.77 6.59
C VAL A 20 9.01 -1.61 7.62
N GLY A 21 10.32 -1.41 7.76
CA GLY A 21 11.11 -2.03 8.81
C GLY A 21 10.60 -1.69 10.20
N ILE A 22 10.28 -0.41 10.45
CA ILE A 22 9.67 0.03 11.72
C ILE A 22 8.33 -0.68 11.94
N MET A 23 7.48 -0.77 10.91
CA MET A 23 6.18 -1.43 11.06
C MET A 23 6.34 -2.93 11.32
N LEU A 24 7.20 -3.64 10.61
CA LEU A 24 7.47 -5.05 10.89
C LEU A 24 8.03 -5.25 12.30
N PHE A 25 8.90 -4.37 12.78
CA PHE A 25 9.41 -4.40 14.15
C PHE A 25 8.28 -4.22 15.18
N VAL A 26 7.41 -3.22 15.00
CA VAL A 26 6.26 -3.02 15.90
C VAL A 26 5.35 -4.25 15.90
N LEU A 27 5.12 -4.87 14.74
CA LEU A 27 4.26 -6.05 14.63
C LEU A 27 4.86 -7.29 15.28
N LEU A 28 6.12 -7.57 15.01
CA LEU A 28 6.77 -8.81 15.43
C LEU A 28 7.29 -8.73 16.86
N GLU A 29 7.95 -7.63 17.22
CA GLU A 29 8.67 -7.53 18.50
C GLU A 29 7.85 -6.82 19.58
N VAL A 30 7.11 -5.76 19.23
CA VAL A 30 6.34 -4.97 20.21
C VAL A 30 4.98 -5.62 20.49
N LEU A 31 4.23 -5.93 19.43
CA LEU A 31 2.88 -6.49 19.53
C LEU A 31 2.86 -8.02 19.60
N LYS A 32 4.00 -8.68 19.31
CA LYS A 32 4.16 -10.14 19.30
C LYS A 32 3.07 -10.85 18.52
N VAL A 33 2.76 -10.31 17.33
CA VAL A 33 1.67 -10.84 16.49
C VAL A 33 1.93 -12.31 16.09
N GLY A 34 3.19 -12.75 16.11
CA GLY A 34 3.59 -14.16 15.87
C GLY A 34 2.93 -15.19 16.79
N ASP A 35 2.45 -14.77 17.96
CA ASP A 35 1.84 -15.68 18.93
C ASP A 35 0.34 -15.93 18.66
N TYR A 36 -0.27 -15.24 17.68
CA TYR A 36 -1.72 -15.27 17.43
C TYR A 36 -2.10 -16.07 16.18
N HIS A 37 -3.30 -16.65 16.19
CA HIS A 37 -3.82 -17.48 15.09
C HIS A 37 -3.94 -16.75 13.75
N ALA A 38 -4.15 -15.43 13.77
CA ALA A 38 -4.25 -14.59 12.57
C ALA A 38 -2.88 -14.19 11.98
N PHE A 39 -1.75 -14.63 12.56
CA PHE A 39 -0.41 -14.25 12.13
C PHE A 39 -0.14 -14.46 10.62
N PRO A 40 -0.45 -15.63 10.02
CA PRO A 40 -0.20 -15.85 8.60
C PRO A 40 -0.93 -14.84 7.70
N GLN A 41 -2.17 -14.52 8.04
CA GLN A 41 -3.00 -13.56 7.32
C GLN A 41 -2.44 -12.15 7.50
N ILE A 42 -2.06 -11.78 8.72
CA ILE A 42 -1.48 -10.47 9.04
C ILE A 42 -0.22 -10.22 8.21
N ILE A 43 0.72 -11.17 8.17
CA ILE A 43 1.95 -11.03 7.37
C ILE A 43 1.65 -11.01 5.87
N THR A 44 0.71 -11.85 5.42
CA THR A 44 0.32 -11.88 3.99
C THR A 44 -0.22 -10.53 3.54
N PHE A 45 -1.19 -9.97 4.26
CA PHE A 45 -1.77 -8.69 3.89
C PHE A 45 -0.79 -7.53 4.09
N ALA A 46 0.05 -7.55 5.12
CA ALA A 46 1.12 -6.56 5.28
C ALA A 46 2.09 -6.59 4.08
N GLY A 47 2.46 -7.78 3.61
CA GLY A 47 3.29 -7.96 2.41
C GLY A 47 2.64 -7.45 1.13
N ILE A 48 1.35 -7.73 0.93
CA ILE A 48 0.59 -7.19 -0.22
C ILE A 48 0.56 -5.66 -0.18
N ASN A 49 0.29 -5.09 1.00
CA ASN A 49 0.26 -3.64 1.18
C ASN A 49 1.61 -3.00 0.86
N LEU A 50 2.69 -3.62 1.32
CA LEU A 50 4.05 -3.20 1.01
C LEU A 50 4.31 -3.20 -0.50
N ALA A 51 3.92 -4.28 -1.20
CA ALA A 51 4.10 -4.37 -2.64
C ALA A 51 3.32 -3.28 -3.39
N ILE A 52 2.08 -3.02 -2.98
CA ILE A 52 1.24 -1.95 -3.56
C ILE A 52 1.87 -0.58 -3.28
N PHE A 53 2.29 -0.31 -2.05
CA PHE A 53 2.90 0.96 -1.67
C PHE A 53 4.21 1.21 -2.43
N ALA A 54 5.07 0.20 -2.50
CA ALA A 54 6.33 0.26 -3.26
C ALA A 54 6.06 0.49 -4.76
N LEU A 55 5.07 -0.17 -5.34
CA LEU A 55 4.71 -0.01 -6.74
C LEU A 55 4.14 1.38 -7.03
N VAL A 56 3.21 1.87 -6.21
CA VAL A 56 2.55 3.16 -6.44
C VAL A 56 3.50 4.31 -6.14
N ILE A 57 4.08 4.35 -4.94
CA ILE A 57 4.93 5.47 -4.49
C ILE A 57 6.31 5.40 -5.14
N GLY A 58 6.90 4.20 -5.21
CA GLY A 58 8.19 3.98 -5.88
C GLY A 58 8.11 4.04 -7.40
N GLY A 59 6.97 3.64 -7.99
CA GLY A 59 6.68 3.79 -9.42
C GLY A 59 6.60 5.25 -9.85
N GLY A 60 6.24 6.17 -8.94
CA GLY A 60 6.67 7.56 -9.01
C GLY A 60 6.46 8.24 -10.36
N LYS A 61 7.57 8.76 -10.89
CA LYS A 61 7.62 9.44 -12.19
C LYS A 61 7.21 8.53 -13.35
N PHE A 62 7.47 7.22 -13.29
CA PHE A 62 7.07 6.30 -14.36
C PHE A 62 5.54 6.21 -14.47
N LEU A 63 4.86 5.99 -13.34
CA LEU A 63 3.40 5.93 -13.30
C LEU A 63 2.77 7.29 -13.64
N ALA A 64 3.28 8.39 -13.08
CA ALA A 64 2.84 9.74 -13.43
C ALA A 64 3.01 10.07 -14.92
N ASN A 65 4.08 9.57 -15.54
CA ASN A 65 4.29 9.70 -16.98
C ASN A 65 3.38 8.77 -17.79
N ALA A 66 2.91 7.65 -17.26
CA ALA A 66 2.02 6.76 -17.99
C ALA A 66 0.57 7.29 -18.00
N MET A 67 0.05 7.69 -16.84
CA MET A 67 -1.37 8.06 -16.69
C MET A 67 -1.63 9.57 -16.55
N GLY A 68 -0.60 10.40 -16.37
CA GLY A 68 -0.75 11.82 -16.05
C GLY A 68 -0.64 12.09 -14.54
N THR A 69 -0.27 13.32 -14.20
CA THR A 69 0.06 13.71 -12.81
C THR A 69 -1.16 13.74 -11.90
N ALA A 70 -2.29 14.27 -12.37
CA ALA A 70 -3.53 14.34 -11.60
C ALA A 70 -4.08 12.93 -11.23
N PRO A 71 -4.31 12.01 -12.18
CA PRO A 71 -4.78 10.66 -11.84
C PRO A 71 -3.74 9.88 -11.01
N TYR A 72 -2.43 10.07 -11.26
CA TYR A 72 -1.41 9.48 -10.40
C TYR A 72 -1.48 9.99 -8.95
N ALA A 73 -1.69 11.29 -8.73
CA ALA A 73 -1.87 11.85 -7.40
C ALA A 73 -3.12 11.27 -6.70
N SER A 74 -4.22 11.06 -7.44
CA SER A 74 -5.42 10.40 -6.93
C SER A 74 -5.15 8.95 -6.53
N VAL A 75 -4.41 8.18 -7.36
CA VAL A 75 -4.00 6.80 -7.00
C VAL A 75 -3.19 6.81 -5.71
N CYS A 76 -2.18 7.69 -5.59
CA CYS A 76 -1.38 7.81 -4.36
C CYS A 76 -2.24 8.10 -3.12
N ALA A 77 -3.19 9.03 -3.21
CA ALA A 77 -4.07 9.36 -2.10
C ALA A 77 -4.93 8.16 -1.67
N VAL A 78 -5.52 7.44 -2.62
CA VAL A 78 -6.32 6.24 -2.34
C VAL A 78 -5.46 5.13 -1.75
N THR A 79 -4.22 4.95 -2.24
CA THR A 79 -3.26 3.98 -1.68
C THR A 79 -2.90 4.31 -0.23
N VAL A 80 -2.69 5.58 0.11
CA VAL A 80 -2.43 5.99 1.49
C VAL A 80 -3.63 5.70 2.40
N ILE A 81 -4.85 6.01 1.96
CA ILE A 81 -6.07 5.73 2.73
C ILE A 81 -6.24 4.22 2.94
N TYR A 82 -6.10 3.42 1.88
CA TYR A 82 -6.11 1.96 1.95
C TYR A 82 -5.09 1.43 2.97
N THR A 83 -3.86 1.93 2.89
CA THR A 83 -2.76 1.56 3.78
C THR A 83 -3.11 1.85 5.24
N LEU A 84 -3.62 3.06 5.52
CA LEU A 84 -4.02 3.49 6.86
C LEU A 84 -5.12 2.59 7.44
N ILE A 85 -6.21 2.37 6.69
CA ILE A 85 -7.31 1.50 7.14
C ILE A 85 -6.80 0.10 7.46
N GLN A 86 -5.91 -0.44 6.62
CA GLN A 86 -5.34 -1.77 6.81
C GLN A 86 -4.54 -1.86 8.12
N PHE A 87 -3.65 -0.89 8.38
CA PHE A 87 -2.84 -0.89 9.60
C PHE A 87 -3.66 -0.58 10.86
N THR A 88 -4.67 0.30 10.76
CA THR A 88 -5.60 0.55 11.85
C THR A 88 -6.37 -0.72 12.21
N HIS A 89 -6.97 -1.40 11.24
CA HIS A 89 -7.69 -2.64 11.50
C HIS A 89 -6.78 -3.72 12.09
N LEU A 90 -5.56 -3.85 11.56
CA LEU A 90 -4.57 -4.76 12.11
C LEU A 90 -4.27 -4.42 13.58
N GLY A 91 -4.01 -3.15 13.91
CA GLY A 91 -3.68 -2.72 15.27
C GLY A 91 -4.77 -3.00 16.29
N PHE A 92 -6.05 -3.02 15.87
CA PHE A 92 -7.18 -3.33 16.74
C PHE A 92 -7.59 -4.80 16.74
N CYS A 93 -7.36 -5.53 15.65
CA CYS A 93 -7.92 -6.87 15.45
C CYS A 93 -6.88 -7.99 15.37
N PHE A 94 -5.58 -7.71 15.59
CA PHE A 94 -4.52 -8.74 15.51
C PHE A 94 -4.68 -9.93 16.48
N LYS A 95 -5.43 -9.74 17.58
CA LYS A 95 -5.67 -10.77 18.59
C LYS A 95 -6.88 -11.67 18.30
N THR A 96 -7.47 -11.57 17.11
CA THR A 96 -8.70 -12.30 16.77
C THR A 96 -8.44 -13.77 16.46
N ASP A 97 -9.30 -14.64 16.99
CA ASP A 97 -9.36 -16.05 16.59
C ASP A 97 -10.22 -16.24 15.32
N ALA A 98 -11.00 -15.24 14.94
CA ALA A 98 -11.86 -15.24 13.75
C ALA A 98 -11.06 -14.90 12.48
N THR A 99 -10.12 -15.77 12.12
CA THR A 99 -9.22 -15.60 10.95
C THR A 99 -9.95 -15.44 9.62
N ALA A 100 -11.11 -16.09 9.46
CA ALA A 100 -11.95 -15.94 8.27
C ALA A 100 -12.53 -14.52 8.14
N GLY A 101 -13.03 -13.95 9.23
CA GLY A 101 -13.56 -12.58 9.24
C GLY A 101 -12.47 -11.55 8.97
N TYR A 102 -11.29 -11.75 9.58
CA TYR A 102 -10.10 -10.95 9.31
C TYR A 102 -9.73 -11.00 7.82
N THR A 103 -9.64 -12.20 7.25
CA THR A 103 -9.30 -12.40 5.82
C THR A 103 -10.33 -11.73 4.92
N LEU A 104 -11.62 -11.93 5.18
CA LEU A 104 -12.71 -11.36 4.37
C LEU A 104 -12.67 -9.84 4.39
N PHE A 105 -12.44 -9.22 5.56
CA PHE A 105 -12.28 -7.78 5.66
C PHE A 105 -11.16 -7.27 4.75
N HIS A 106 -9.98 -7.88 4.81
CA HIS A 106 -8.83 -7.46 4.03
C HIS A 106 -9.00 -7.71 2.52
N LEU A 107 -9.66 -8.81 2.13
CA LEU A 107 -10.01 -9.07 0.73
C LEU A 107 -11.03 -8.05 0.19
N LEU A 108 -12.07 -7.72 0.97
CA LEU A 108 -13.06 -6.71 0.59
C LEU A 108 -12.41 -5.33 0.48
N LEU A 109 -11.55 -4.96 1.42
CA LEU A 109 -10.82 -3.71 1.39
C LEU A 109 -9.91 -3.62 0.14
N LEU A 110 -9.20 -4.71 -0.18
CA LEU A 110 -8.37 -4.79 -1.39
C LEU A 110 -9.22 -4.71 -2.66
N PHE A 111 -10.38 -5.36 -2.69
CA PHE A 111 -11.32 -5.28 -3.80
C PHE A 111 -11.79 -3.84 -4.03
N VAL A 112 -12.21 -3.14 -2.97
CA VAL A 112 -12.63 -1.73 -3.04
C VAL A 112 -11.48 -0.85 -3.53
N TYR A 113 -10.26 -1.08 -3.02
CA TYR A 113 -9.06 -0.38 -3.48
C TYR A 113 -8.83 -0.55 -5.00
N CYS A 114 -8.86 -1.80 -5.49
CA CYS A 114 -8.71 -2.09 -6.91
C CYS A 114 -9.84 -1.48 -7.76
N ALA A 115 -11.08 -1.55 -7.28
CA ALA A 115 -12.25 -1.00 -7.97
C ALA A 115 -12.17 0.53 -8.14
N ILE A 116 -11.42 1.24 -7.29
CA ILE A 116 -11.18 2.68 -7.40
C ILE A 116 -9.93 2.98 -8.24
N VAL A 117 -8.81 2.33 -7.95
CA VAL A 117 -7.52 2.66 -8.55
C VAL A 117 -7.44 2.26 -10.03
N ILE A 118 -8.01 1.11 -10.41
CA ILE A 118 -7.94 0.63 -11.81
C ILE A 118 -8.64 1.61 -12.75
N PRO A 119 -9.90 2.05 -12.53
CA PRO A 119 -10.53 3.04 -13.39
C PRO A 119 -9.78 4.37 -13.48
N ILE A 120 -9.25 4.89 -12.36
CA ILE A 120 -8.46 6.12 -12.35
C ILE A 120 -7.24 5.99 -13.26
N GLY A 121 -6.51 4.87 -13.14
CA GLY A 121 -5.34 4.60 -13.96
C GLY A 121 -5.68 4.47 -15.45
N VAL A 122 -6.72 3.70 -15.78
CA VAL A 122 -7.17 3.50 -17.18
C VAL A 122 -7.64 4.80 -17.81
N MET A 123 -8.48 5.58 -17.12
CA MET A 123 -8.94 6.88 -17.61
C MET A 123 -7.78 7.86 -17.81
N GLY A 124 -6.82 7.89 -16.87
CA GLY A 124 -5.62 8.72 -17.00
C GLY A 124 -4.78 8.36 -18.23
N ILE A 125 -4.57 7.06 -18.47
CA ILE A 125 -3.82 6.58 -19.66
C ILE A 125 -4.54 6.96 -20.95
N ASN A 126 -5.87 6.82 -21.01
CA ASN A 126 -6.64 7.15 -22.20
C ASN A 126 -6.60 8.66 -22.50
N ASN A 127 -6.87 9.50 -21.50
CA ASN A 127 -6.90 10.96 -21.66
C ASN A 127 -5.53 11.59 -21.97
N LYS A 128 -4.43 10.85 -21.81
CA LYS A 128 -3.08 11.31 -22.15
C LYS A 128 -2.70 11.02 -23.61
N LYS A 129 -3.40 10.09 -24.28
CA LYS A 129 -3.14 9.74 -25.68
C LYS A 129 -3.77 10.72 -26.67
N ASP A 130 -4.71 11.53 -26.20
CA ASP A 130 -5.32 12.66 -26.92
C ASP A 130 -4.53 13.96 -26.69
#